data_AF-A0A959CJ26-F1
#
_entry.id   AF-A0A959CJ26-F1
#
_cell.length_a   1.000
_cell.length_b   1.000
_cell.length_c   1.000
_cell.angle_alpha   90.00
_cell.angle_beta   90.00
_cell.angle_gamma   90.00
#
_symmetry.space_group_name_H-M   'P 1'
#
loop_
_entity.id
_entity.type
_entity.pdbx_description
1 polymer ?
#
loop_
_entity_poly.entity_id
_entity_poly.type
_entity_poly.pdbx_seq_one_letter_code
_entity_poly.pdbx_strand_id
1 'polypeptide(L)'
;YILESGNTSIPAGDVDLERADEIDAFVFLDDEGFDWNRDINTTVNLLRRKTMPVIVANSDKLYPVSRNDVALATGSVAQLVESILNRSFIHFGKPDSQMFMYAFDHLNKEGSG
;
A
#
# COMPACT_ATOMS: atom_id res chain seq x y z
N TYR A 1 -2.96 13.03 2.89
CA TYR A 1 -3.90 12.18 3.66
C TYR A 1 -3.23 11.28 4.72
N ILE A 2 -2.42 10.26 4.42
CA ILE A 2 -1.78 9.44 5.48
C ILE A 2 -0.67 10.21 6.22
N LEU A 3 0.17 10.96 5.49
CA LEU A 3 1.23 11.80 6.06
C LEU A 3 0.72 13.03 6.84
N GLU A 4 -0.55 13.41 6.66
CA GLU A 4 -1.18 14.55 7.36
C GLU A 4 -1.86 14.13 8.67
N SER A 5 -1.87 12.83 9.00
CA SER A 5 -2.59 12.29 10.17
C SER A 5 -1.90 12.51 11.52
N GLY A 6 -0.72 13.15 11.54
CA GLY A 6 0.09 13.34 12.76
C GLY A 6 0.79 12.06 13.24
N ASN A 7 0.64 10.95 12.53
CA ASN A 7 1.33 9.70 12.81
C ASN A 7 2.74 9.69 12.20
N THR A 8 3.71 9.12 12.93
CA THR A 8 5.08 8.97 12.43
C THR A 8 5.13 7.80 11.46
N SER A 9 5.63 8.03 10.25
CA SER A 9 5.86 6.98 9.24
C SER A 9 7.34 6.66 9.14
N ILE A 10 7.67 5.37 9.02
CA ILE A 10 9.02 4.89 8.72
C ILE A 10 8.97 3.96 7.49
N PRO A 11 9.96 4.01 6.59
CA PRO A 11 10.07 3.05 5.49
C PRO A 11 10.23 1.61 6.02
N ALA A 12 9.72 0.62 5.29
CA ALA A 12 9.81 -0.78 5.69
C ALA A 12 11.27 -1.24 5.88
N GLY A 13 12.20 -0.74 5.05
CA GLY A 13 13.63 -1.03 5.16
C GLY A 13 14.31 -0.49 6.42
N ASP A 14 13.70 0.48 7.10
CA ASP A 14 14.25 1.12 8.31
C ASP A 14 13.58 0.62 9.59
N VAL A 15 12.68 -0.36 9.48
CA VAL A 15 12.02 -0.99 10.62
C VAL A 15 13.03 -1.80 11.43
N ASP A 16 13.12 -1.49 12.73
CA ASP A 16 13.71 -2.38 13.71
C ASP A 16 12.71 -3.49 14.07
N LEU A 17 12.98 -4.70 13.60
CA LEU A 17 12.10 -5.86 13.83
C LEU A 17 12.01 -6.29 15.30
N GLU A 18 12.93 -5.85 16.16
CA GLU A 18 12.84 -6.06 17.62
C GLU A 18 11.84 -5.11 18.28
N ARG A 19 11.44 -4.04 17.58
CA ARG A 19 10.43 -3.06 18.00
C ARG A 19 9.15 -3.15 17.17
N ALA A 20 8.90 -4.31 16.55
CA ALA A 20 7.72 -4.56 15.72
C ALA A 20 6.40 -4.25 16.45
N ASP A 21 6.35 -4.45 17.77
CA ASP A 21 5.19 -4.16 18.62
C ASP A 21 4.78 -2.69 18.66
N GLU A 22 5.65 -1.76 18.25
CA GLU A 22 5.35 -0.33 18.16
C GLU A 22 4.67 0.08 16.85
N ILE A 23 4.59 -0.81 15.85
CA ILE A 23 4.04 -0.50 14.53
C ILE A 23 2.57 -0.88 14.46
N ASP A 24 1.68 0.12 14.42
CA ASP A 24 0.23 -0.13 14.50
C ASP A 24 -0.42 -0.58 13.18
N ALA A 25 0.18 -0.22 12.03
CA ALA A 25 -0.32 -0.58 10.71
C ALA A 25 0.79 -0.57 9.67
N PHE A 26 0.59 -1.30 8.57
CA PHE A 26 1.48 -1.30 7.41
C PHE A 26 0.72 -0.84 6.17
N VAL A 27 1.35 -0.03 5.32
CA VAL A 27 0.74 0.49 4.10
C VAL A 27 1.67 0.32 2.90
N PHE A 28 1.18 -0.34 1.86
CA PHE A 28 1.77 -0.34 0.53
C PHE A 28 1.28 0.90 -0.23
N LEU A 29 2.19 1.83 -0.50
CA LEU A 29 1.90 3.13 -1.11
C LEU A 29 2.35 3.22 -2.57
N ASP A 30 3.54 2.72 -2.87
CA ASP A 30 4.22 2.83 -4.16
C ASP A 30 5.05 1.57 -4.42
N ASP A 31 5.39 1.30 -5.67
CA ASP A 31 6.33 0.24 -6.10
C ASP A 31 7.78 0.72 -6.23
N GLU A 32 8.00 2.04 -6.24
CA GLU A 32 9.33 2.65 -6.30
C GLU A 32 9.82 3.17 -4.93
N GLY A 33 11.10 3.55 -4.87
CA GLY A 33 11.67 4.25 -3.70
C GLY A 33 12.18 3.35 -2.56
N PHE A 34 12.25 2.04 -2.76
CA PHE A 34 12.75 1.07 -1.78
C PHE A 34 13.52 -0.08 -2.44
N ASP A 35 14.38 -0.77 -1.67
CA ASP A 35 15.12 -1.93 -2.19
C ASP A 35 14.24 -3.18 -2.09
N TRP A 36 13.80 -3.70 -3.23
CA TRP A 36 12.88 -4.84 -3.26
C TRP A 36 13.44 -6.09 -2.59
N ASN A 37 14.75 -6.35 -2.70
CA ASN A 37 15.34 -7.53 -2.09
C ASN A 37 15.34 -7.41 -0.57
N ARG A 38 15.74 -6.26 -0.03
CA ARG A 38 15.84 -6.03 1.41
C ARG A 38 14.49 -5.77 2.07
N ASP A 39 13.67 -4.92 1.47
CA ASP A 39 12.54 -4.31 2.16
C ASP A 39 11.29 -5.22 2.08
N ILE A 40 11.16 -6.03 1.02
CA ILE A 40 10.13 -7.09 0.98
C ILE A 40 10.44 -8.18 2.02
N ASN A 41 11.71 -8.58 2.16
CA ASN A 41 12.10 -9.53 3.21
C ASN A 41 11.83 -8.97 4.62
N THR A 42 12.12 -7.68 4.83
CA THR A 42 11.80 -7.00 6.10
C THR A 42 10.30 -6.97 6.35
N THR A 43 9.50 -6.65 5.34
CA THR A 43 8.04 -6.65 5.40
C THR A 43 7.47 -8.03 5.75
N VAL A 44 7.93 -9.09 5.07
CA VAL A 44 7.49 -10.47 5.37
C VAL A 44 7.81 -10.84 6.82
N ASN A 45 9.01 -10.52 7.30
CA ASN A 45 9.39 -10.83 8.68
C ASN A 45 8.61 -10.03 9.71
N LEU A 46 8.35 -8.74 9.47
CA LEU A 46 7.51 -7.89 10.31
C LEU A 46 6.11 -8.49 10.45
N LEU A 47 5.46 -8.82 9.33
CA LEU A 47 4.08 -9.31 9.32
C LEU A 47 3.93 -10.76 9.83
N ARG A 48 5.03 -11.52 9.91
CA ARG A 48 5.09 -12.81 10.62
C ARG A 48 5.21 -12.64 12.14
N ARG A 49 5.90 -11.59 12.61
CA ARG A 49 6.10 -11.31 14.04
C ARG A 49 4.88 -10.66 14.68
N LYS A 50 4.25 -9.71 13.97
CA LYS A 50 3.09 -8.97 14.48
C LYS A 50 1.92 -9.03 13.51
N THR A 51 0.74 -9.30 14.05
CA THR A 51 -0.52 -9.14 13.32
C THR A 51 -0.99 -7.71 13.43
N MET A 52 -1.21 -7.05 12.30
CA MET A 52 -1.65 -5.65 12.21
C MET A 52 -2.48 -5.45 10.93
N PRO A 53 -3.26 -4.38 10.82
CA PRO A 53 -3.86 -3.97 9.56
C PRO A 53 -2.79 -3.72 8.50
N VAL A 54 -2.97 -4.31 7.32
CA VAL A 54 -2.11 -4.11 6.15
C VAL A 54 -2.98 -3.55 5.03
N ILE A 55 -2.60 -2.39 4.52
CA ILE A 55 -3.38 -1.60 3.57
C ILE A 55 -2.63 -1.50 2.25
N VAL A 56 -3.33 -1.62 1.13
CA VAL A 56 -2.80 -1.41 -0.22
C VAL A 56 -3.53 -0.23 -0.83
N ALA A 57 -2.84 0.87 -1.08
CA ALA A 57 -3.47 2.12 -1.53
C ALA A 57 -3.87 2.09 -3.02
N ASN A 58 -3.16 1.30 -3.83
CA ASN A 58 -3.48 1.04 -5.23
C ASN A 58 -3.35 -0.45 -5.54
N SER A 59 -4.46 -1.10 -5.88
CA SER A 59 -4.53 -2.54 -6.14
C SER A 59 -4.16 -2.93 -7.58
N ASP A 60 -3.84 -1.97 -8.45
CA ASP A 60 -3.32 -2.27 -9.78
C ASP A 60 -2.08 -3.16 -9.67
N LYS A 61 -1.98 -4.14 -10.58
CA LYS A 61 -0.86 -5.11 -10.59
C LYS A 61 0.27 -4.66 -11.49
N LEU A 62 -0.04 -3.89 -12.52
CA LEU A 62 0.91 -3.46 -13.53
C LEU A 62 0.46 -2.14 -14.12
N TYR A 63 1.43 -1.39 -14.64
CA TYR A 63 1.17 -0.19 -15.44
C TYR A 63 2.07 -0.18 -16.67
N PRO A 64 1.61 0.40 -17.79
CA PRO A 64 2.43 0.51 -19.00
C PRO A 64 3.57 1.50 -18.79
N VAL A 65 4.79 1.13 -19.19
CA VAL A 65 5.97 2.02 -19.22
C VAL A 65 6.44 2.33 -20.63
N SER A 66 6.12 1.45 -21.59
CA SER A 66 6.36 1.65 -23.00
C SER A 66 5.21 1.03 -23.81
N ARG A 67 5.28 1.09 -25.14
CA ARG A 67 4.27 0.47 -26.02
C ARG A 67 4.17 -1.05 -25.81
N ASN A 68 5.28 -1.71 -25.45
CA ASN A 68 5.34 -3.17 -25.34
C ASN A 68 5.75 -3.65 -23.94
N ASP A 69 6.05 -2.73 -23.02
CA ASP A 69 6.58 -3.05 -21.70
C ASP A 69 5.66 -2.55 -20.60
N VAL A 70 5.60 -3.32 -19.52
CA VAL A 70 4.88 -2.99 -18.30
C VAL A 70 5.84 -3.06 -17.12
N ALA A 71 5.57 -2.25 -16.10
CA ALA A 71 6.17 -2.36 -14.79
C ALA A 71 5.17 -2.95 -13.80
N LEU A 72 5.69 -3.47 -12.69
CA LEU A 72 4.89 -3.96 -11.58
C LEU A 72 4.40 -2.77 -10.77
N ALA A 73 3.11 -2.70 -10.49
CA ALA A 73 2.55 -1.74 -9.55
C ALA A 73 2.61 -2.28 -8.11
N THR A 74 2.38 -1.38 -7.13
CA THR A 74 2.37 -1.74 -5.71
C THR A 74 1.42 -2.91 -5.37
N GLY A 75 0.32 -3.10 -6.10
CA GLY A 75 -0.59 -4.23 -5.89
C GLY A 75 0.03 -5.59 -6.21
N SER A 76 0.99 -5.67 -7.14
CA SER A 76 1.76 -6.91 -7.39
C SER A 76 2.72 -7.22 -6.26
N VAL A 77 3.37 -6.21 -5.69
CA VAL A 77 4.25 -6.37 -4.52
C VAL A 77 3.44 -6.85 -3.31
N ALA A 78 2.27 -6.25 -3.07
CA ALA A 78 1.35 -6.68 -2.03
C ALA A 78 0.87 -8.12 -2.25
N GLN A 79 0.49 -8.48 -3.48
CA GLN A 79 0.04 -9.83 -3.81
C GLN A 79 1.14 -10.88 -3.56
N LEU A 80 2.40 -10.57 -3.83
CA LEU A 80 3.53 -11.44 -3.50
C LEU A 80 3.60 -11.72 -1.99
N VAL A 81 3.51 -10.67 -1.17
CA VAL A 81 3.56 -10.79 0.28
C VAL A 81 2.32 -11.53 0.84
N GLU A 82 1.13 -11.23 0.34
CA GLU A 82 -0.12 -11.95 0.66
C GLU A 82 0.03 -13.46 0.40
N SER A 83 0.61 -13.82 -0.76
CA SER A 83 0.81 -15.20 -1.18
C SER A 83 1.80 -15.95 -0.28
N ILE A 84 2.90 -15.30 0.11
CA ILE A 84 3.91 -15.88 1.02
C ILE A 84 3.33 -16.09 2.43
N LEU A 85 2.52 -15.14 2.91
CA LEU A 85 1.96 -15.17 4.26
C LEU A 85 0.63 -15.93 4.36
N ASN A 86 0.01 -16.28 3.23
CA ASN A 86 -1.34 -16.81 3.13
C ASN A 86 -2.36 -15.93 3.90
N ARG A 87 -2.32 -14.62 3.63
CA ARG A 87 -3.14 -13.58 4.27
C ARG A 87 -3.78 -12.67 3.23
N SER A 88 -4.92 -12.08 3.58
CA SER A 88 -5.59 -11.04 2.77
C SER A 88 -5.36 -9.68 3.40
N PHE A 89 -5.04 -8.68 2.58
CA PHE A 89 -4.87 -7.28 2.96
C PHE A 89 -6.11 -6.45 2.63
N ILE A 90 -6.15 -5.22 3.13
CA ILE A 90 -7.21 -4.25 2.87
C ILE A 90 -6.82 -3.47 1.61
N HIS A 91 -7.50 -3.73 0.50
CA HIS A 91 -7.23 -3.08 -0.78
C HIS A 91 -8.15 -1.87 -0.97
N PHE A 92 -7.54 -0.70 -1.16
CA PHE A 92 -8.21 0.49 -1.69
C PHE A 92 -7.82 0.67 -3.15
N GLY A 93 -8.74 1.14 -3.97
CA GLY A 93 -8.54 1.22 -5.41
C GLY A 93 -9.85 1.03 -6.16
N LYS A 94 -9.85 1.27 -7.47
CA LYS A 94 -11.01 0.93 -8.30
C LYS A 94 -11.23 -0.59 -8.23
N PRO A 95 -12.47 -1.11 -8.19
CA PRO A 95 -13.73 -0.40 -8.39
C PRO A 95 -14.40 0.07 -7.08
N ASP A 96 -13.69 0.23 -5.98
CA ASP A 96 -14.32 0.58 -4.70
C ASP A 96 -15.11 1.89 -4.84
N SER A 97 -16.43 1.77 -4.60
CA SER A 97 -17.43 2.83 -4.71
C SER A 97 -17.07 4.09 -3.92
N GLN A 98 -16.27 3.98 -2.86
CA GLN A 98 -15.89 5.10 -2.01
C GLN A 98 -15.11 6.19 -2.77
N MET A 99 -14.20 5.80 -3.68
CA MET A 99 -13.46 6.78 -4.49
C MET A 99 -14.36 7.47 -5.52
N PHE A 100 -15.31 6.74 -6.12
CA PHE A 100 -16.28 7.33 -7.06
C PHE A 100 -17.27 8.27 -6.36
N MET A 101 -17.73 7.92 -5.17
CA MET A 101 -18.61 8.78 -4.36
C MET A 101 -17.91 10.08 -3.98
N TYR A 102 -16.64 10.02 -3.56
CA TYR A 102 -15.86 11.23 -3.25
C TYR A 102 -15.70 12.16 -4.46
N ALA A 103 -15.32 11.60 -5.63
CA ALA A 103 -15.18 12.38 -6.85
C ALA A 103 -16.52 13.00 -7.31
N PHE A 104 -17.63 12.24 -7.20
CA PHE A 104 -18.97 12.72 -7.52
C PHE A 104 -19.42 13.86 -6.60
N ASP A 105 -19.22 13.73 -5.28
CA ASP A 105 -19.55 14.77 -4.32
C ASP A 105 -18.72 16.05 -4.53
N HIS A 106 -17.46 15.91 -4.93
CA HIS A 106 -16.59 17.04 -5.25
C HIS A 106 -17.07 17.79 -6.50
N LEU A 107 -17.38 17.06 -7.58
CA LEU A 107 -17.90 17.65 -8.83
C LEU A 107 -19.24 18.37 -8.63
N ASN A 108 -20.14 17.82 -7.80
CA ASN A 108 -21.43 18.47 -7.51
C ASN A 108 -21.30 19.72 -6.63
N LYS A 109 -20.26 19.81 -5.80
CA LYS A 109 -19.96 21.01 -5.01
C LYS A 109 -19.37 22.12 -5.88
N GLU A 110 -18.55 21.80 -6.88
CA GLU A 110 -17.95 22.79 -7.79
C GLU A 110 -18.89 23.22 -8.93
N GLY A 111 -19.79 22.34 -9.39
CA GLY A 111 -20.77 22.65 -10.43
C GLY A 111 -22.00 23.46 -9.97
N SER A 112 -22.08 23.79 -8.68
CA SER A 112 -23.17 24.57 -8.07
C SER A 112 -22.77 26.02 -7.74
N GLY A 113 -21.63 26.49 -8.27
CA GLY A 113 -21.12 27.86 -8.13
C GLY A 113 -21.37 28.75 -9.35
#